data_AF-A0A7K2XGE3-F1
#
_entry.id   AF-A0A7K2XGE3-F1
#
_cell.length_a   1.000
_cell.length_b   1.000
_cell.length_c   1.000
_cell.angle_alpha   90.00
_cell.angle_beta   90.00
_cell.angle_gamma   90.00
#
_symmetry.space_group_name_H-M   'P 1'
#
loop_
_entity.id
_entity.type
_entity.pdbx_description
1 polymer ?
#
loop_
_entity_poly.entity_id
_entity_poly.type
_entity_poly.pdbx_seq_one_letter_code
_entity_poly.pdbx_strand_id
1 'polypeptide(L)'
;MIDTSSSDVLALRATASGFDAVRAKLPDTGNPDRPLDNVTIAFQLSTLGTLLTELADEVLHRAAEQNRKGHTAPAVMGFALAVQPACQAASALGSVALRLTARDQTKHLGNGWGYEEHDQLVMGNALAMADQALRETSEGLRATAETISSSSARVEAARSRSTTAGPSPTPPAPTVPPTAPPGRNSRGR
;
A
#
# COMPACT_ATOMS: atom_id res chain seq x y z
N MET A 1 9.60 18.12 -15.03
CA MET A 1 9.92 16.77 -14.51
C MET A 1 8.76 16.42 -13.60
N ILE A 2 7.94 15.43 -13.97
CA ILE A 2 6.83 15.01 -13.10
C ILE A 2 7.46 14.22 -11.94
N ASP A 3 7.21 14.65 -10.71
CA ASP A 3 7.69 13.92 -9.53
C ASP A 3 6.94 12.59 -9.44
N THR A 4 7.62 11.51 -9.86
CA THR A 4 7.12 10.13 -9.82
C THR A 4 6.60 9.75 -8.43
N SER A 5 7.24 10.25 -7.37
CA SER A 5 6.78 10.10 -5.98
C SER A 5 5.36 10.65 -5.74
N SER A 6 5.01 11.79 -6.35
CA SER A 6 3.68 12.38 -6.20
C SER A 6 2.63 11.53 -6.92
N SER A 7 2.95 11.07 -8.12
CA SER A 7 2.09 10.15 -8.88
C SER A 7 1.89 8.81 -8.14
N ASP A 8 2.94 8.25 -7.55
CA ASP A 8 2.89 7.02 -6.77
C ASP A 8 1.99 7.16 -5.53
N VAL A 9 2.13 8.27 -4.79
CA VAL A 9 1.29 8.56 -3.61
C VAL A 9 -0.18 8.69 -3.99
N LEU A 10 -0.49 9.36 -5.11
CA LEU A 10 -1.87 9.50 -5.59
C LEU A 10 -2.48 8.16 -6.01
N ALA A 11 -1.73 7.34 -6.75
CA ALA A 11 -2.18 6.01 -7.17
C ALA A 11 -2.46 5.12 -5.95
N LEU A 12 -1.53 5.02 -5.00
CA LEU A 12 -1.72 4.23 -3.77
C LEU A 12 -2.98 4.66 -3.00
N ARG A 13 -3.21 5.97 -2.86
CA ARG A 13 -4.39 6.50 -2.18
C ARG A 13 -5.68 6.22 -2.94
N ALA A 14 -5.67 6.36 -4.27
CA ALA A 14 -6.82 6.08 -5.12
C ALA A 14 -7.22 4.60 -5.03
N THR A 15 -6.26 3.69 -5.13
CA THR A 15 -6.49 2.25 -4.97
C THR A 15 -7.00 1.92 -3.56
N ALA A 16 -6.43 2.52 -2.51
CA ALA A 16 -6.92 2.34 -1.14
C ALA A 16 -8.39 2.78 -0.98
N SER A 17 -8.76 3.92 -1.56
CA SER A 17 -10.15 4.40 -1.59
C SER A 17 -11.09 3.46 -2.35
N GLY A 18 -10.62 2.81 -3.42
CA GLY A 18 -11.38 1.78 -4.13
C GLY A 18 -11.74 0.59 -3.23
N PHE A 19 -10.76 0.06 -2.50
CA PHE A 19 -11.00 -1.05 -1.56
C PHE A 19 -11.95 -0.66 -0.42
N ASP A 20 -11.83 0.55 0.13
CA ASP A 20 -12.78 1.05 1.14
C ASP A 20 -14.19 1.22 0.60
N ALA A 21 -14.35 1.58 -0.68
CA ALA A 21 -15.66 1.68 -1.30
C ALA A 21 -16.35 0.31 -1.44
N VAL A 22 -15.59 -0.77 -1.68
CA VAL A 22 -16.12 -2.14 -1.65
C VAL A 22 -16.48 -2.53 -0.23
N ARG A 23 -15.57 -2.26 0.72
CA ARG A 23 -15.75 -2.56 2.14
C ARG A 23 -17.01 -1.92 2.70
N ALA A 24 -17.23 -0.64 2.45
CA ALA A 24 -18.41 0.11 2.91
C ALA A 24 -19.74 -0.40 2.33
N LYS A 25 -19.69 -1.23 1.28
CA LYS A 25 -20.87 -1.83 0.64
C LYS A 25 -21.04 -3.32 0.95
N LEU A 26 -20.20 -3.89 1.83
CA LEU A 26 -20.38 -5.26 2.27
C LEU A 26 -21.75 -5.40 2.98
N PRO A 27 -22.50 -6.46 2.68
CA PRO A 27 -23.78 -6.69 3.33
C PRO A 27 -23.59 -7.05 4.80
N ASP A 28 -24.47 -6.54 5.64
CA ASP A 28 -24.52 -6.86 7.06
C ASP A 28 -25.38 -8.11 7.29
N THR A 29 -24.83 -9.13 7.94
CA THR A 29 -25.56 -10.36 8.30
C THR A 29 -26.53 -10.18 9.45
N GLY A 30 -26.44 -9.07 10.19
CA GLY A 30 -27.28 -8.76 11.34
C GLY A 30 -28.61 -8.09 11.00
N ASN A 31 -28.86 -7.72 9.75
CA ASN A 31 -30.08 -7.04 9.34
C ASN A 31 -31.17 -8.04 8.87
N PRO A 32 -32.20 -8.32 9.69
CA PRO A 32 -33.27 -9.25 9.31
C PRO A 32 -34.13 -8.72 8.14
N ASP A 33 -34.16 -7.41 7.92
CA ASP A 33 -34.97 -6.78 6.87
C ASP A 33 -34.29 -6.84 5.50
N ARG A 34 -33.01 -7.21 5.43
CA ARG A 34 -32.24 -7.30 4.19
C ARG A 34 -31.45 -8.61 4.12
N PRO A 35 -32.12 -9.72 3.76
CA PRO A 35 -31.44 -11.01 3.66
C PRO A 35 -30.32 -10.96 2.62
N LEU A 36 -29.22 -11.65 2.92
CA LEU A 36 -28.12 -11.83 1.98
C LEU A 36 -28.60 -12.49 0.68
N ASP A 37 -28.19 -11.95 -0.46
CA ASP A 37 -28.58 -12.46 -1.77
C ASP A 37 -27.36 -12.67 -2.70
N ASN A 38 -27.50 -13.61 -3.63
CA ASN A 38 -26.44 -13.99 -4.57
C ASN A 38 -26.03 -12.85 -5.51
N VAL A 39 -26.96 -11.97 -5.88
CA VAL A 39 -26.71 -10.87 -6.82
C VAL A 39 -25.81 -9.82 -6.18
N THR A 40 -26.10 -9.46 -4.93
CA THR A 40 -25.29 -8.54 -4.13
C THR A 40 -23.87 -9.07 -3.96
N ILE A 41 -23.70 -10.34 -3.59
CA ILE A 41 -22.36 -10.93 -3.43
C ILE A 41 -21.61 -11.02 -4.77
N ALA A 42 -22.28 -11.42 -5.85
CA ALA A 42 -21.69 -11.46 -7.19
C ALA A 42 -21.25 -10.07 -7.66
N PHE A 43 -22.04 -9.03 -7.38
CA PHE A 43 -21.68 -7.65 -7.68
C PHE A 43 -20.44 -7.18 -6.91
N GLN A 44 -20.34 -7.52 -5.62
CA GLN A 44 -19.14 -7.21 -4.82
C GLN A 44 -17.91 -7.96 -5.34
N LEU A 45 -18.05 -9.24 -5.69
CA LEU A 45 -16.98 -10.02 -6.31
C LEU A 45 -16.51 -9.42 -7.64
N SER A 46 -17.43 -8.99 -8.50
CA SER A 46 -17.09 -8.32 -9.76
C SER A 46 -16.35 -7.00 -9.54
N THR A 47 -16.80 -6.21 -8.57
CA THR A 47 -16.16 -4.93 -8.22
C THR A 47 -14.75 -5.17 -7.68
N LEU A 48 -14.61 -6.13 -6.76
CA LEU A 48 -13.32 -6.52 -6.20
C LEU A 48 -12.38 -7.11 -7.25
N GLY A 49 -12.89 -7.90 -8.21
CA GLY A 49 -12.11 -8.42 -9.33
C GLY A 49 -11.55 -7.32 -10.24
N THR A 50 -12.29 -6.23 -10.41
CA THR A 50 -11.81 -5.04 -11.13
C THR A 50 -10.65 -4.40 -10.39
N LEU A 51 -10.80 -4.16 -9.07
CA LEU A 51 -9.73 -3.60 -8.25
C LEU A 51 -8.48 -4.49 -8.17
N LEU A 52 -8.64 -5.81 -8.16
CA LEU A 52 -7.52 -6.76 -8.22
C LEU A 52 -6.76 -6.67 -9.55
N THR A 53 -7.49 -6.46 -10.65
CA THR A 53 -6.88 -6.26 -11.97
C THR A 53 -6.11 -4.94 -11.99
N GLU A 54 -6.72 -3.85 -11.53
CA GLU A 54 -6.05 -2.55 -11.39
C GLU A 54 -4.80 -2.66 -10.51
N LEU A 55 -4.88 -3.37 -9.38
CA LEU A 55 -3.76 -3.59 -8.48
C LEU A 55 -2.61 -4.35 -9.16
N ALA A 56 -2.93 -5.41 -9.91
CA ALA A 56 -1.94 -6.17 -10.66
C ALA A 56 -1.31 -5.35 -11.80
N ASP A 57 -2.12 -4.56 -12.50
CA ASP A 57 -1.65 -3.63 -13.55
C ASP A 57 -0.69 -2.59 -12.98
N GLU A 58 -0.96 -2.05 -11.79
CA GLU A 58 -0.07 -1.09 -11.13
C GLU A 58 1.27 -1.73 -10.71
N VAL A 59 1.28 -2.99 -10.29
CA VAL A 59 2.52 -3.75 -10.04
C VAL A 59 3.28 -3.96 -11.35
N LEU A 60 2.61 -4.43 -12.39
CA LEU A 60 3.22 -4.71 -13.69
C LEU A 60 3.81 -3.45 -14.32
N HIS A 61 3.02 -2.37 -14.38
CA HIS A 61 3.43 -1.09 -14.93
C HIS A 61 4.67 -0.58 -14.23
N ARG A 62 4.66 -0.54 -12.89
CA ARG A 62 5.78 0.00 -12.13
C ARG A 62 7.02 -0.88 -12.15
N ALA A 63 6.87 -2.21 -12.17
CA ALA A 63 7.99 -3.13 -12.34
C ALA A 63 8.66 -2.95 -13.72
N ALA A 64 7.87 -2.73 -14.78
CA ALA A 64 8.39 -2.45 -16.12
C ALA A 64 9.08 -1.08 -16.20
N GLU A 65 8.53 -0.05 -15.54
CA GLU A 65 9.08 1.31 -15.54
C GLU A 65 10.24 1.52 -14.55
N GLN A 66 10.41 0.65 -13.56
CA GLN A 66 11.52 0.69 -12.59
C GLN A 66 12.90 0.73 -13.28
N ASN A 67 13.02 0.05 -14.41
CA ASN A 67 14.25 0.00 -15.21
C ASN A 67 14.48 1.24 -16.08
N ARG A 68 13.51 2.18 -16.18
CA ARG A 68 13.54 3.29 -17.13
C ARG A 68 13.32 4.68 -16.53
N LYS A 69 12.52 4.81 -15.46
CA LYS A 69 12.04 6.12 -14.97
C LYS A 69 12.09 6.33 -13.45
N GLY A 70 12.74 5.42 -12.70
CA GLY A 70 13.03 5.66 -11.29
C GLY A 70 11.79 5.78 -10.38
N HIS A 71 10.74 5.00 -10.65
CA HIS A 71 9.64 4.84 -9.69
C HIS A 71 10.15 4.35 -8.34
N THR A 72 9.44 4.70 -7.27
CA THR A 72 9.87 4.34 -5.94
C THR A 72 9.66 2.84 -5.72
N ALA A 73 10.75 2.09 -5.47
CA ALA A 73 10.65 0.68 -5.05
C ALA A 73 9.64 0.45 -3.90
N PRO A 74 9.47 1.39 -2.95
CA PRO A 74 8.37 1.36 -1.99
C PRO A 74 6.96 1.26 -2.59
N ALA A 75 6.65 1.94 -3.70
CA ALA A 75 5.32 1.89 -4.31
C ALA A 75 5.01 0.52 -4.90
N VAL A 76 5.97 -0.06 -5.64
CA VAL A 76 5.84 -1.43 -6.18
C VAL A 76 5.60 -2.42 -5.05
N MET A 77 6.39 -2.31 -3.98
CA MET A 77 6.24 -3.17 -2.80
C MET A 77 4.87 -2.98 -2.14
N GLY A 78 4.39 -1.74 -1.98
CA GLY A 78 3.08 -1.46 -1.39
C GLY A 78 1.93 -2.09 -2.16
N PHE A 79 1.93 -1.97 -3.49
CA PHE A 79 0.91 -2.63 -4.32
C PHE A 79 1.04 -4.15 -4.25
N ALA A 80 2.26 -4.70 -4.30
CA ALA A 80 2.48 -6.14 -4.22
C ALA A 80 2.01 -6.73 -2.88
N LEU A 81 2.29 -6.06 -1.76
CA LEU A 81 1.85 -6.48 -0.42
C LEU A 81 0.33 -6.43 -0.27
N ALA A 82 -0.36 -5.52 -0.97
CA ALA A 82 -1.81 -5.40 -0.95
C ALA A 82 -2.52 -6.54 -1.70
N VAL A 83 -1.83 -7.29 -2.58
CA VAL A 83 -2.44 -8.39 -3.36
C VAL A 83 -2.95 -9.50 -2.46
N GLN A 84 -2.16 -9.90 -1.45
CA GLN A 84 -2.52 -11.01 -0.57
C GLN A 84 -3.83 -10.76 0.19
N PRO A 85 -3.99 -9.67 0.96
CA PRO A 85 -5.25 -9.41 1.66
C PRO A 85 -6.42 -9.16 0.70
N ALA A 86 -6.20 -8.54 -0.47
CA ALA A 86 -7.24 -8.38 -1.48
C ALA A 86 -7.76 -9.74 -2.01
N CYS A 87 -6.87 -10.69 -2.29
CA CYS A 87 -7.22 -12.05 -2.67
C CYS A 87 -7.94 -12.81 -1.54
N GLN A 88 -7.54 -12.59 -0.29
CA GLN A 88 -8.23 -13.16 0.87
C GLN A 88 -9.66 -12.65 0.98
N ALA A 89 -9.91 -11.36 0.75
CA ALA A 89 -11.26 -10.80 0.69
C ALA A 89 -12.09 -11.47 -0.43
N ALA A 90 -11.52 -11.66 -1.61
CA ALA A 90 -12.19 -12.32 -2.72
C ALA A 90 -12.55 -13.78 -2.41
N SER A 91 -11.63 -14.52 -1.79
CA SER A 91 -11.86 -15.90 -1.35
C SER A 91 -12.98 -16.01 -0.30
N ALA A 92 -13.00 -15.08 0.65
CA ALA A 92 -14.03 -15.01 1.67
C ALA A 92 -15.42 -14.72 1.05
N LEU A 93 -15.53 -13.75 0.14
CA LEU A 93 -16.76 -13.49 -0.61
C LEU A 93 -17.20 -14.67 -1.49
N GLY A 94 -16.25 -15.37 -2.11
CA GLY A 94 -16.52 -16.59 -2.87
C GLY A 94 -17.12 -17.69 -2.00
N SER A 95 -16.65 -17.83 -0.76
CA SER A 95 -17.21 -18.78 0.21
C SER A 95 -18.66 -18.45 0.57
N VAL A 96 -19.00 -17.16 0.70
CA VAL A 96 -20.39 -16.70 0.89
C VAL A 96 -21.25 -17.06 -0.32
N ALA A 97 -20.78 -16.78 -1.54
CA ALA A 97 -21.51 -17.11 -2.77
C ALA A 97 -21.80 -18.61 -2.90
N LEU A 98 -20.81 -19.45 -2.57
CA LEU A 98 -20.98 -20.91 -2.57
C LEU A 98 -22.04 -21.35 -1.56
N ARG A 99 -22.02 -20.79 -0.35
CA ARG A 99 -23.01 -21.09 0.70
C ARG A 99 -24.42 -20.65 0.31
N LEU A 100 -24.57 -19.44 -0.23
CA LEU A 100 -25.86 -18.95 -0.69
C LEU A 100 -26.43 -19.80 -1.84
N THR A 101 -25.58 -20.25 -2.76
CA THR A 101 -25.98 -21.16 -3.84
C THR A 101 -26.44 -22.51 -3.28
N ALA A 102 -25.67 -23.09 -2.35
CA ALA A 102 -26.04 -24.34 -1.69
C ALA A 102 -27.36 -24.22 -0.93
N ARG A 103 -27.58 -23.11 -0.21
CA ARG A 103 -28.85 -22.82 0.48
C ARG A 103 -30.01 -22.74 -0.52
N ASP A 104 -29.84 -22.03 -1.63
CA ASP A 104 -30.89 -21.90 -2.64
C ASP A 104 -31.29 -23.25 -3.26
N GLN A 105 -30.30 -24.12 -3.47
CA GLN A 105 -30.50 -25.50 -3.92
C GLN A 105 -31.16 -26.40 -2.88
N THR A 106 -31.17 -26.08 -1.60
CA THR A 106 -31.79 -26.92 -0.57
C THR A 106 -33.10 -26.35 -0.02
N LYS A 107 -33.44 -25.08 -0.33
CA LYS A 107 -34.70 -24.43 0.10
C LYS A 107 -35.97 -25.25 -0.18
N HIS A 108 -36.00 -26.00 -1.28
CA HIS A 108 -37.17 -26.78 -1.68
C HIS A 108 -37.33 -28.10 -0.90
N LEU A 109 -36.33 -28.50 -0.11
CA LEU A 109 -36.34 -29.76 0.64
C LEU A 109 -36.95 -29.63 2.05
N GLY A 110 -37.34 -28.41 2.47
CA GLY A 110 -38.15 -28.17 3.68
C GLY A 110 -37.49 -28.52 5.01
N ASN A 111 -36.19 -28.80 5.02
CA ASN A 111 -35.45 -29.31 6.16
C ASN A 111 -34.67 -28.19 6.88
N GLY A 112 -35.23 -27.76 8.01
CA GLY A 112 -34.46 -27.55 9.24
C GLY A 112 -34.11 -26.10 9.60
N TRP A 113 -34.92 -25.52 10.48
CA TRP A 113 -34.67 -24.28 11.20
C TRP A 113 -33.28 -24.18 11.89
N GLY A 114 -32.61 -25.31 12.14
CA GLY A 114 -31.26 -25.33 12.73
C GLY A 114 -30.09 -25.19 11.73
N TYR A 115 -30.30 -25.44 10.43
CA TYR A 115 -29.25 -25.24 9.41
C TYR A 115 -29.09 -23.77 9.04
N GLU A 116 -30.17 -22.98 9.14
CA GLU A 116 -30.16 -21.57 8.76
C GLU A 116 -29.29 -20.72 9.69
N GLU A 117 -29.37 -20.95 11.01
CA GLU A 117 -28.57 -20.19 12.00
C GLU A 117 -27.07 -20.50 11.85
N HIS A 118 -26.72 -21.76 11.63
CA HIS A 118 -25.33 -22.16 11.39
C HIS A 118 -24.80 -21.56 10.07
N ASP A 119 -25.56 -21.62 8.98
CA ASP A 119 -25.15 -21.02 7.71
C ASP A 119 -25.05 -19.48 7.81
N GLN A 120 -25.95 -18.84 8.56
CA GLN A 120 -25.86 -17.40 8.82
C GLN A 120 -24.59 -17.04 9.59
N LEU A 121 -24.21 -17.83 10.60
CA LEU A 121 -22.97 -17.65 11.36
C LEU A 121 -21.73 -17.85 10.48
N VAL A 122 -21.71 -18.90 9.63
CA VAL A 122 -20.60 -19.15 8.71
C VAL A 122 -20.46 -18.03 7.68
N MET A 123 -21.55 -17.58 7.08
CA MET A 123 -21.54 -16.46 6.14
C MET A 123 -21.14 -15.15 6.81
N GLY A 124 -21.60 -14.91 8.05
CA GLY A 124 -21.19 -13.76 8.86
C GLY A 124 -19.69 -13.74 9.14
N ASN A 125 -19.12 -14.88 9.53
CA ASN A 125 -17.68 -15.01 9.72
C ASN A 125 -16.89 -14.76 8.42
N ALA A 126 -17.38 -15.27 7.28
CA ALA A 126 -16.77 -15.01 5.99
C ALA A 126 -16.83 -13.52 5.60
N LEU A 127 -17.96 -12.86 5.83
CA LEU A 127 -18.08 -11.41 5.59
C LEU A 127 -17.20 -10.58 6.52
N ALA A 128 -17.06 -10.97 7.80
CA ALA A 128 -16.14 -10.33 8.72
C ALA A 128 -14.68 -10.49 8.27
N MET A 129 -14.31 -11.67 7.77
CA MET A 129 -12.98 -11.88 7.17
C MET A 129 -12.77 -11.02 5.92
N ALA A 130 -13.79 -10.87 5.07
CA ALA A 130 -13.73 -9.99 3.91
C ALA A 130 -13.56 -8.52 4.33
N ASP A 131 -14.33 -8.03 5.32
CA ASP A 131 -14.21 -6.67 5.86
C ASP A 131 -12.79 -6.40 6.36
N GLN A 132 -12.27 -7.29 7.19
CA GLN A 132 -10.94 -7.17 7.78
C GLN A 132 -9.85 -7.17 6.70
N ALA A 133 -9.94 -8.07 5.71
CA ALA A 133 -8.96 -8.15 4.64
C ALA A 133 -8.99 -6.93 3.71
N LEU A 134 -10.18 -6.41 3.37
CA LEU A 134 -10.31 -5.15 2.61
C LEU A 134 -9.74 -3.96 3.39
N ARG A 135 -9.98 -3.93 4.71
CA ARG A 135 -9.41 -2.92 5.60
C ARG A 135 -7.90 -2.96 5.59
N GLU A 136 -7.30 -4.13 5.84
CA GLU A 136 -5.86 -4.34 5.81
C GLU A 136 -5.23 -3.91 4.48
N THR A 137 -5.90 -4.23 3.36
CA THR A 137 -5.49 -3.80 2.03
C THR A 137 -5.44 -2.27 1.93
N SER A 138 -6.53 -1.59 2.31
CA SER A 138 -6.62 -0.13 2.22
C SER A 138 -5.64 0.59 3.15
N GLU A 139 -5.47 0.09 4.38
CA GLU A 139 -4.57 0.66 5.39
C GLU A 139 -3.11 0.47 5.01
N GLY A 140 -2.74 -0.71 4.47
CA GLY A 140 -1.39 -0.98 3.96
C GLY A 140 -0.99 -0.08 2.80
N LEU A 141 -1.90 0.15 1.85
CA LEU A 141 -1.70 1.08 0.73
C LEU A 141 -1.51 2.52 1.23
N ARG A 142 -2.33 2.98 2.20
CA ARG A 142 -2.18 4.32 2.80
C ARG A 142 -0.88 4.49 3.56
N ALA A 143 -0.51 3.52 4.38
CA ALA A 143 0.75 3.55 5.14
C ALA A 143 1.96 3.64 4.20
N THR A 144 1.92 2.93 3.07
CA THR A 144 2.95 3.04 2.03
C THR A 144 2.97 4.45 1.43
N ALA A 145 1.80 5.02 1.10
CA ALA A 145 1.70 6.36 0.55
C ALA A 145 2.28 7.43 1.52
N GLU A 146 2.01 7.30 2.82
CA GLU A 146 2.55 8.19 3.86
C GLU A 146 4.08 8.07 3.98
N THR A 147 4.60 6.85 3.88
CA THR A 147 6.05 6.58 3.92
C THR A 147 6.76 7.24 2.73
N ILE A 148 6.19 7.15 1.53
CA ILE A 148 6.75 7.80 0.32
C ILE A 148 6.67 9.33 0.45
N SER A 149 5.52 9.85 0.87
CA SER A 149 5.31 11.30 1.02
C SER A 149 6.27 11.93 2.03
N SER A 150 6.49 11.28 3.19
CA SER A 150 7.40 11.76 4.22
C SER A 150 8.88 11.67 3.80
N SER A 151 9.25 10.65 3.04
CA SER A 151 10.58 10.55 2.43
C SER A 151 10.82 11.70 1.45
N SER A 152 9.87 11.98 0.56
CA SER A 152 9.95 13.06 -0.42
C SER A 152 10.12 14.42 0.25
N ALA A 153 9.30 14.72 1.27
CA ALA A 153 9.39 15.98 2.01
C ALA A 153 10.76 16.18 2.71
N ARG A 154 11.35 15.10 3.25
CA ARG A 154 12.69 15.16 3.85
C ARG A 154 13.78 15.44 2.83
N VAL A 155 13.71 14.81 1.65
CA VAL A 155 14.66 15.04 0.55
C VAL A 155 14.56 16.48 0.06
N GLU A 156 13.34 17.00 -0.10
CA GLU A 156 13.13 18.37 -0.53
C GLU A 156 13.61 19.39 0.52
N ALA A 157 13.33 19.16 1.80
CA ALA A 157 13.84 19.99 2.89
C ALA A 157 15.37 19.96 3.02
N ALA A 158 16.02 18.84 2.68
CA ALA A 158 17.48 18.76 2.61
C ALA A 158 18.01 19.55 1.40
N ARG A 159 17.36 19.42 0.24
CA ARG A 159 17.72 20.14 -1.00
C ARG A 159 17.65 21.65 -0.82
N SER A 160 16.57 22.15 -0.22
CA SER A 160 16.38 23.58 0.06
C SER A 160 17.43 24.15 1.02
N ARG A 161 18.00 23.32 1.91
CA ARG A 161 19.12 23.73 2.79
C ARG A 161 20.45 23.79 2.04
N SER A 162 20.69 22.91 1.07
CA SER A 162 21.90 22.93 0.25
C SER A 162 21.99 24.15 -0.67
N THR A 163 20.85 24.73 -1.08
CA THR A 163 20.81 25.99 -1.86
C THR A 163 21.10 27.25 -1.04
N THR A 164 21.20 27.14 0.28
CA THR A 164 21.56 28.26 1.20
C THR A 164 22.93 28.04 1.85
N ALA A 165 23.80 27.23 1.23
CA ALA A 165 25.22 27.27 1.57
C ALA A 165 25.87 28.46 0.85
N GLY A 166 25.89 29.62 1.51
CA GLY A 166 26.72 30.75 1.11
C GLY A 166 28.20 30.33 1.02
N PRO A 167 29.05 31.07 0.27
CA PRO A 167 30.45 30.72 0.08
C PRO A 167 31.13 30.47 1.42
N SER A 168 31.80 29.32 1.53
CA SER A 168 32.63 28.96 2.67
C SER A 168 33.54 30.14 3.04
N PRO A 169 33.65 30.53 4.33
CA PRO A 169 34.71 31.45 4.71
C PRO A 169 36.04 30.82 4.33
N THR A 170 36.84 31.58 3.60
CA THR A 170 38.19 31.23 3.15
C THR A 170 39.00 30.73 4.36
N PRO A 171 39.63 29.55 4.30
CA PRO A 171 40.50 29.12 5.38
C PRO A 171 41.65 30.13 5.56
N PRO A 172 42.00 30.53 6.80
CA PRO A 172 43.13 31.42 7.04
C PRO A 172 44.41 30.78 6.51
N ALA A 173 45.21 31.57 5.81
CA ALA A 173 46.47 31.14 5.22
C ALA A 173 47.42 30.57 6.29
N PRO A 174 48.18 29.51 5.98
CA PRO A 174 49.14 28.94 6.91
C PRO A 174 50.26 29.95 7.20
N THR A 175 50.46 30.24 8.48
CA THR A 175 51.58 31.05 8.98
C THR A 175 52.90 30.32 8.69
N VAL A 176 53.71 30.87 7.79
CA VAL A 176 55.04 30.35 7.47
C VAL A 176 55.99 30.62 8.63
N PRO A 177 56.71 29.62 9.18
CA PRO A 177 57.70 29.85 10.22
C PRO A 177 58.95 30.56 9.65
N PRO A 178 59.59 31.46 10.43
CA PRO A 178 60.77 32.19 9.97
C PRO A 178 61.98 31.27 9.76
N THR A 179 62.65 31.50 8.64
CA THR A 179 63.89 30.83 8.22
C THR A 179 65.02 31.11 9.22
N ALA A 180 65.60 30.06 9.80
CA ALA A 180 66.78 30.17 10.66
C ALA A 180 68.05 30.45 9.83
N PRO A 181 68.99 31.29 10.33
CA PRO A 181 70.21 31.66 9.61
C PRO A 181 71.26 30.54 9.58
N PRO A 182 72.21 30.57 8.62
CA PRO A 182 73.14 29.47 8.39
C PRO A 182 74.29 29.48 9.43
N GLY A 183 74.32 28.45 10.26
CA GLY A 183 75.34 28.22 11.29
C GLY A 183 76.49 27.35 10.78
N ARG A 184 77.66 27.98 10.65
CA ARG A 184 78.97 27.48 10.23
C ARG A 184 79.39 26.10 10.74
N ASN A 185 79.98 25.33 9.83
CA ASN A 185 80.82 24.16 10.06
C ASN A 185 82.11 24.60 10.79
N SER A 186 82.38 24.05 11.98
CA SER A 186 83.70 24.10 12.60
C SER A 186 84.28 22.69 12.72
N ARG A 187 85.46 22.55 12.12
CA ARG A 187 86.31 21.37 11.97
C ARG A 187 87.45 21.46 13.00
N GLY A 188 87.82 20.35 13.64
CA GLY A 188 89.08 20.18 14.38
C GLY A 188 88.87 19.77 15.83
N ARG A 189 89.66 18.87 16.42
CA ARG A 189 90.76 17.99 15.97
C ARG A 189 90.83 16.85 16.98
#